data_AF-A0A4Q6CLM7-F1
#
_entry.id   AF-A0A4Q6CLM7-F1
#
_cell.length_a   1.000
_cell.length_b   1.000
_cell.length_c   1.000
_cell.angle_alpha   90.00
_cell.angle_beta   90.00
_cell.angle_gamma   90.00
#
_symmetry.space_group_name_H-M   'P 1'
#
loop_
_entity.id
_entity.type
_entity.pdbx_description
1 polymer ?
#
loop_
_entity_poly.entity_id
_entity_poly.type
_entity_poly.pdbx_seq_one_letter_code
_entity_poly.pdbx_strand_id
1 'polypeptide(L)'
;MFKSWSLKSKTMSAFTAIAFGLLIVGATGALTIRKVASQYAVIPGQDVPNIVNVSDMRADAWQMRVLANRLRTELLAPDAQTPNDIKELEKSMDDVLLNYDKISKSYEALPSRASEDAEFNLVKSTWLEVQSNLKRLRAVAHKDKAEIKEFDEIFTNDYRSSATKNLETLESLALLHKANAQKAATDASESAAFGNWLALGVVVTGFFSALATGFLFSASLTKTLSGLSERLKNGADSVAGESQKIAASSSQLSASTTEQAAALQETVSSVDEVSAMINKNADNAKQSQDVAGQSQNSASKGREAVAGLIGSIDEISQSN
;
A
#
# COMPACT_ATOMS: atom_id res chain seq x y z
N MET A 1 -13.62 19.10 0.06
CA MET A 1 -13.81 18.20 -1.10
C MET A 1 -14.53 16.88 -0.80
N PHE A 2 -14.34 16.21 0.35
CA PHE A 2 -14.85 14.84 0.57
C PHE A 2 -16.35 14.66 0.92
N LYS A 3 -17.13 15.74 1.01
CA LYS A 3 -18.52 15.68 1.52
C LYS A 3 -19.50 15.09 0.49
N SER A 4 -19.21 15.17 -0.81
CA SER A 4 -20.05 14.68 -1.92
C SER A 4 -19.72 13.26 -2.41
N TRP A 5 -18.65 12.64 -1.90
CA TRP A 5 -18.21 11.33 -2.40
C TRP A 5 -19.06 10.18 -1.87
N SER A 6 -19.34 9.22 -2.76
CA SER A 6 -19.97 7.95 -2.40
C SER A 6 -19.10 7.18 -1.38
N LEU A 7 -19.73 6.31 -0.57
CA LEU A 7 -19.00 5.48 0.40
C LEU A 7 -17.92 4.63 -0.29
N LYS A 8 -18.21 4.09 -1.48
CA LYS A 8 -17.26 3.33 -2.31
C LYS A 8 -16.05 4.17 -2.73
N SER A 9 -16.26 5.42 -3.13
CA SER A 9 -15.15 6.31 -3.54
C SER A 9 -14.25 6.65 -2.34
N LYS A 10 -14.85 6.85 -1.16
CA LYS A 10 -14.10 7.11 0.08
C LYS A 10 -13.24 5.91 0.48
N THR A 11 -13.80 4.71 0.49
CA THR A 11 -13.04 3.48 0.83
C THR A 11 -11.92 3.22 -0.16
N MET A 12 -12.21 3.29 -1.46
CA MET A 12 -11.21 3.03 -2.49
C MET A 12 -10.06 4.04 -2.41
N SER A 13 -10.35 5.32 -2.16
CA SER A 13 -9.28 6.32 -1.98
C SER A 13 -8.40 6.08 -0.76
N ALA A 14 -8.96 5.59 0.35
CA ALA A 14 -8.18 5.27 1.55
C ALA A 14 -7.24 4.07 1.30
N PHE A 15 -7.74 3.00 0.67
CA PHE A 15 -6.91 1.86 0.31
C PHE A 15 -5.84 2.22 -0.71
N THR A 16 -6.17 3.04 -1.72
CA THR A 16 -5.19 3.52 -2.69
C THR A 16 -4.10 4.36 -2.03
N ALA A 17 -4.44 5.23 -1.06
CA ALA A 17 -3.45 6.02 -0.34
C ALA A 17 -2.48 5.14 0.48
N ILE A 18 -2.99 4.10 1.13
CA ILE A 18 -2.16 3.13 1.87
C ILE A 18 -1.25 2.35 0.91
N ALA A 19 -1.80 1.85 -0.20
CA ALA A 19 -1.04 1.12 -1.21
C ALA A 19 0.06 1.99 -1.84
N PHE A 20 -0.22 3.27 -2.09
CA PHE A 20 0.76 4.23 -2.59
C PHE A 20 1.87 4.49 -1.56
N GLY A 21 1.51 4.60 -0.27
CA GLY A 21 2.47 4.70 0.82
C GLY A 21 3.43 3.49 0.87
N LEU A 22 2.90 2.26 0.74
CA LEU A 22 3.71 1.04 0.69
C LEU A 22 4.65 1.00 -0.51
N LEU A 23 4.19 1.45 -1.68
CA LEU A 23 5.05 1.57 -2.87
C LEU A 23 6.19 2.56 -2.65
N ILE A 24 5.92 3.70 -1.99
CA ILE A 24 6.95 4.69 -1.64
C ILE A 24 7.98 4.08 -0.68
N VAL A 25 7.55 3.34 0.36
CA VAL A 25 8.48 2.63 1.27
C VAL A 25 9.37 1.70 0.47
N GLY A 26 8.77 0.83 -0.36
CA GLY A 26 9.48 -0.17 -1.14
C GLY A 26 10.48 0.46 -2.10
N ALA A 27 10.07 1.49 -2.83
CA ALA A 27 10.94 2.22 -3.76
C ALA A 27 12.09 2.92 -3.03
N THR A 28 11.81 3.61 -1.93
CA THR A 28 12.82 4.34 -1.15
C THR A 28 13.84 3.37 -0.51
N GLY A 29 13.36 2.26 0.04
CA GLY A 29 14.21 1.20 0.58
C GLY A 29 15.12 0.61 -0.50
N ALA A 30 14.56 0.25 -1.66
CA ALA A 30 15.32 -0.31 -2.78
C ALA A 30 16.39 0.67 -3.30
N LEU A 31 16.06 1.96 -3.44
CA LEU A 31 17.00 2.99 -3.88
C LEU A 31 18.13 3.19 -2.87
N THR A 32 17.80 3.24 -1.57
CA THR A 32 18.80 3.43 -0.52
C THR A 32 19.75 2.24 -0.42
N ILE A 33 19.21 1.01 -0.44
CA ILE A 33 20.01 -0.22 -0.42
C ILE A 33 20.95 -0.26 -1.63
N ARG A 34 20.46 0.08 -2.83
CA ARG A 34 21.29 0.15 -4.04
C ARG A 34 22.41 1.18 -3.91
N LYS A 35 22.12 2.36 -3.35
CA LYS A 35 23.12 3.41 -3.14
C LYS A 35 24.22 2.94 -2.18
N VAL A 36 23.83 2.42 -1.01
CA VAL A 36 24.76 1.89 0.01
C VAL A 36 25.60 0.74 -0.58
N ALA A 37 24.98 -0.20 -1.27
CA ALA A 37 25.68 -1.31 -1.91
C ALA A 37 26.70 -0.83 -2.94
N SER A 38 26.34 0.17 -3.77
CA SER A 38 27.26 0.72 -4.76
C SER A 38 28.46 1.44 -4.14
N GLN A 39 28.26 2.19 -3.06
CA GLN A 39 29.33 2.89 -2.35
C GLN A 39 30.25 1.90 -1.62
N TYR A 40 29.67 0.86 -1.01
CA TYR A 40 30.43 -0.15 -0.29
C TYR A 40 31.23 -1.07 -1.23
N ALA A 41 30.71 -1.38 -2.43
CA ALA A 41 31.35 -2.28 -3.39
C ALA A 41 32.71 -1.76 -3.92
N VAL A 42 32.94 -0.44 -3.89
CA VAL A 42 34.22 0.16 -4.29
C VAL A 42 35.35 -0.23 -3.35
N ILE A 43 35.07 -0.44 -2.06
CA ILE A 43 36.10 -0.76 -1.07
C ILE A 43 36.78 -2.12 -1.36
N PRO A 44 36.05 -3.26 -1.43
CA PRO A 44 36.68 -4.55 -1.73
C PRO A 44 37.09 -4.70 -3.19
N GLY A 45 36.43 -3.98 -4.12
CA GLY A 45 36.68 -4.11 -5.56
C GLY A 45 37.81 -3.24 -6.10
N GLN A 46 38.14 -2.14 -5.42
CA GLN A 46 39.15 -1.17 -5.87
C GLN A 46 40.10 -0.80 -4.73
N ASP A 47 39.60 -0.25 -3.61
CA ASP A 47 40.48 0.36 -2.61
C ASP A 47 41.37 -0.67 -1.90
N VAL A 48 40.82 -1.81 -1.46
CA VAL A 48 41.57 -2.85 -0.73
C VAL A 48 42.69 -3.46 -1.58
N PRO A 49 42.44 -3.97 -2.81
CA PRO A 49 43.51 -4.48 -3.66
C PRO A 49 44.59 -3.44 -3.98
N ASN A 50 44.19 -2.19 -4.22
CA ASN A 50 45.15 -1.10 -4.47
C ASN A 50 46.01 -0.79 -3.23
N ILE A 51 45.44 -0.76 -2.03
CA ILE A 51 46.20 -0.59 -0.78
C ILE A 51 47.22 -1.70 -0.59
N VAL A 52 46.84 -2.95 -0.87
CA VAL A 52 47.75 -4.11 -0.76
C VAL A 52 48.92 -3.94 -1.74
N ASN A 53 48.65 -3.67 -3.02
CA ASN A 53 49.71 -3.46 -4.01
C ASN A 53 50.64 -2.30 -3.65
N VAL A 54 50.11 -1.17 -3.16
CA VAL A 54 50.93 -0.03 -2.71
C VAL A 54 51.77 -0.39 -1.49
N SER A 55 51.21 -1.16 -0.55
CA SER A 55 51.94 -1.67 0.61
C SER A 55 53.08 -2.61 0.20
N ASP A 56 52.84 -3.51 -0.75
CA ASP A 56 53.85 -4.44 -1.25
C ASP A 56 54.94 -3.73 -2.05
N MET A 57 54.59 -2.75 -2.90
CA MET A 57 55.56 -1.85 -3.55
C MET A 57 56.42 -1.09 -2.53
N ARG A 58 55.81 -0.61 -1.44
CA ARG A 58 56.53 0.06 -0.35
C ARG A 58 57.48 -0.89 0.38
N ALA A 59 57.08 -2.14 0.59
CA ALA A 59 57.94 -3.16 1.17
C ALA A 59 59.16 -3.44 0.27
N ASP A 60 58.95 -3.61 -1.03
CA ASP A 60 60.03 -3.81 -2.01
C ASP A 60 60.97 -2.58 -2.09
N ALA A 61 60.43 -1.37 -2.07
CA ALA A 61 61.24 -0.14 -2.04
C ALA A 61 62.08 -0.04 -0.76
N TRP A 62 61.52 -0.44 0.39
CA TRP A 62 62.27 -0.54 1.64
C TRP A 62 63.35 -1.62 1.59
N GLN A 63 63.04 -2.80 1.06
CA GLN A 63 64.00 -3.90 0.90
C GLN A 63 65.14 -3.49 -0.03
N MET A 64 64.84 -2.81 -1.14
CA MET A 64 65.84 -2.24 -2.05
C MET A 64 66.79 -1.29 -1.32
N ARG A 65 66.25 -0.39 -0.49
CA ARG A 65 67.04 0.52 0.35
C ARG A 65 67.93 -0.24 1.33
N VAL A 66 67.43 -1.29 1.98
CA VAL A 66 68.23 -2.13 2.90
C VAL A 66 69.37 -2.80 2.15
N LEU A 67 69.11 -3.41 1.00
CA LEU A 67 70.11 -4.07 0.18
C LEU A 67 71.18 -3.08 -0.30
N ALA A 68 70.80 -1.87 -0.72
CA ALA A 68 71.76 -0.86 -1.14
C ALA A 68 72.62 -0.34 0.03
N ASN A 69 72.05 -0.19 1.24
CA ASN A 69 72.82 0.14 2.44
C ASN A 69 73.79 -0.99 2.79
N ARG A 70 73.36 -2.25 2.69
CA ARG A 70 74.23 -3.41 2.92
C ARG A 70 75.37 -3.44 1.91
N LEU A 71 75.08 -3.24 0.62
CA LEU A 71 76.10 -3.14 -0.43
C LEU A 71 77.14 -2.05 -0.10
N ARG A 72 76.68 -0.88 0.36
CA ARG A 72 77.58 0.18 0.84
C ARG A 72 78.46 -0.28 2.00
N THR A 73 77.89 -0.95 2.99
CA THR A 73 78.63 -1.44 4.16
C THR A 73 79.70 -2.46 3.76
N GLU A 74 79.38 -3.43 2.91
CA GLU A 74 80.34 -4.44 2.43
C GLU A 74 81.49 -3.79 1.63
N LEU A 75 81.19 -2.80 0.79
CA LEU A 75 82.21 -2.09 0.00
C LEU A 75 83.14 -1.24 0.87
N LEU A 76 82.66 -0.71 2.00
CA LEU A 76 83.45 0.11 2.92
C LEU A 76 84.21 -0.72 3.98
N ALA A 77 83.99 -2.04 4.04
CA ALA A 77 84.62 -2.90 5.04
C ALA A 77 86.15 -3.04 4.81
N PRO A 78 86.99 -2.93 5.86
CA PRO A 78 88.45 -3.01 5.74
C PRO A 78 88.95 -4.34 5.15
N ASP A 79 88.25 -5.42 5.47
CA ASP A 79 88.60 -6.82 5.21
C ASP A 79 87.65 -7.51 4.21
N ALA A 80 86.95 -6.73 3.36
CA ALA A 80 85.98 -7.21 2.37
C ALA A 80 86.40 -8.52 1.66
N GLN A 81 85.95 -9.65 2.22
CA GLN A 81 85.87 -10.97 1.61
C GLN A 81 84.37 -11.10 1.28
N THR A 82 83.82 -11.15 0.07
CA THR A 82 84.30 -11.68 -1.21
C THR A 82 83.51 -11.08 -2.42
N PRO A 83 83.95 -11.31 -3.67
CA PRO A 83 83.13 -11.05 -4.87
C PRO A 83 81.79 -11.80 -4.91
N ASN A 84 81.63 -12.89 -4.14
CA ASN A 84 80.40 -13.68 -4.12
C ASN A 84 79.27 -12.98 -3.33
N ASP A 85 79.59 -12.30 -2.24
CA ASP A 85 78.59 -11.59 -1.41
C ASP A 85 77.97 -10.40 -2.15
N ILE A 86 78.79 -9.63 -2.87
CA ILE A 86 78.31 -8.53 -3.74
C ILE A 86 77.38 -9.08 -4.82
N LYS A 87 77.77 -10.18 -5.47
CA LYS A 87 76.97 -10.80 -6.53
C LYS A 87 75.63 -11.34 -6.01
N GLU A 88 75.59 -11.89 -4.80
CA GLU A 88 74.34 -12.32 -4.16
C GLU A 88 73.44 -11.14 -3.77
N LEU A 89 74.01 -10.03 -3.30
CA LEU A 89 73.26 -8.79 -3.04
C LEU A 89 72.67 -8.22 -4.32
N GLU A 90 73.44 -8.17 -5.40
CA GLU A 90 72.96 -7.70 -6.69
C GLU A 90 71.84 -8.58 -7.25
N LYS A 91 71.97 -9.90 -7.13
CA LYS A 91 70.88 -10.82 -7.49
C LYS A 91 69.63 -10.55 -6.67
N SER A 92 69.75 -10.38 -5.36
CA SER A 92 68.61 -10.09 -4.47
C SER A 92 67.94 -8.77 -4.84
N MET A 93 68.72 -7.77 -5.25
CA MET A 93 68.19 -6.50 -5.75
C MET A 93 67.48 -6.68 -7.10
N ASP A 94 67.98 -7.51 -8.01
CA ASP A 94 67.28 -7.82 -9.27
C ASP A 94 65.93 -8.51 -9.02
N ASP A 95 65.89 -9.44 -8.06
CA ASP A 95 64.65 -10.10 -7.66
C ASP A 95 63.62 -9.09 -7.13
N VAL A 96 64.06 -8.10 -6.33
CA VAL A 96 63.19 -7.00 -5.86
C VAL A 96 62.71 -6.11 -7.01
N LEU A 97 63.58 -5.78 -7.98
CA LEU A 97 63.17 -4.99 -9.15
C LEU A 97 62.09 -5.71 -9.97
N LEU A 98 62.24 -7.02 -10.16
CA LEU A 98 61.27 -7.86 -10.88
C LEU A 98 59.94 -7.97 -10.13
N ASN A 99 59.98 -8.17 -8.80
CA ASN A 99 58.77 -8.25 -8.00
C ASN A 99 58.03 -6.91 -7.96
N TYR A 100 58.75 -5.79 -7.80
CA TYR A 100 58.17 -4.46 -7.84
C TYR A 100 57.47 -4.19 -9.17
N ASP A 101 58.09 -4.51 -10.31
CA ASP A 101 57.49 -4.34 -11.63
C ASP A 101 56.21 -5.19 -11.80
N LYS A 102 56.21 -6.41 -11.26
CA LYS A 102 55.02 -7.27 -11.25
C LYS A 102 53.88 -6.68 -10.41
N ILE A 103 54.17 -6.16 -9.22
CA ILE A 103 53.16 -5.53 -8.35
C ILE A 103 52.64 -4.24 -9.00
N SER A 104 53.55 -3.42 -9.54
CA SER A 104 53.23 -2.18 -10.27
C SER A 104 52.27 -2.45 -11.43
N LYS A 105 52.53 -3.47 -12.26
CA LYS A 105 51.61 -3.90 -13.32
C LYS A 105 50.26 -4.41 -12.80
N SER A 106 50.28 -5.10 -11.66
CA SER A 106 49.04 -5.58 -11.02
C SER A 106 48.20 -4.41 -10.50
N TYR A 107 48.85 -3.35 -10.01
CA TYR A 107 48.19 -2.10 -9.65
C TYR A 107 47.59 -1.38 -10.85
N GLU A 108 48.34 -1.25 -11.96
CA GLU A 108 47.85 -0.60 -13.19
C GLU A 108 46.65 -1.31 -13.84
N ALA A 109 46.50 -2.61 -13.61
CA ALA A 109 45.38 -3.38 -14.13
C ALA A 109 44.08 -3.20 -13.33
N LEU A 110 44.15 -2.62 -12.13
CA LEU A 110 43.00 -2.41 -11.26
C LEU A 110 42.31 -1.07 -11.59
N PRO A 111 40.99 -0.97 -11.34
CA PRO A 111 40.30 0.31 -11.42
C PRO A 111 40.93 1.34 -10.47
N SER A 112 41.04 2.58 -10.95
CA SER A 112 41.60 3.70 -10.21
C SER A 112 40.78 4.98 -10.47
N ARG A 113 40.91 5.95 -9.57
CA ARG A 113 40.39 7.31 -9.74
C ARG A 113 41.46 8.17 -10.41
N ALA A 114 41.05 9.22 -11.12
CA ALA A 114 42.00 10.13 -11.78
C ALA A 114 43.04 10.76 -10.82
N SER A 115 42.67 10.99 -9.55
CA SER A 115 43.61 11.46 -8.51
C SER A 115 44.63 10.39 -8.12
N GLU A 116 44.24 9.11 -8.14
CA GLU A 116 45.13 7.98 -7.84
C GLU A 116 46.10 7.73 -9.00
N ASP A 117 45.63 7.90 -10.24
CA ASP A 117 46.49 7.80 -11.43
C ASP A 117 47.59 8.86 -11.44
N ALA A 118 47.25 10.10 -11.05
CA ALA A 118 48.20 11.19 -10.96
C ALA A 118 49.31 10.89 -9.93
N GLU A 119 48.95 10.46 -8.73
CA GLU A 119 49.90 10.06 -7.68
C GLU A 119 50.71 8.82 -8.09
N PHE A 120 50.09 7.84 -8.74
CA PHE A 120 50.81 6.65 -9.19
C PHE A 120 51.80 6.94 -10.32
N ASN A 121 51.50 7.89 -11.21
CA ASN A 121 52.48 8.36 -12.19
C ASN A 121 53.70 9.02 -11.53
N LEU A 122 53.50 9.73 -10.40
CA LEU A 122 54.61 10.25 -9.60
C LEU A 122 55.44 9.12 -8.97
N VAL A 123 54.79 8.08 -8.42
CA VAL A 123 55.46 6.87 -7.92
C VAL A 123 56.33 6.21 -9.00
N LYS A 124 55.80 6.06 -10.22
CA LYS A 124 56.58 5.52 -11.36
C LYS A 124 57.78 6.39 -11.69
N SER A 125 57.61 7.70 -11.76
CA SER A 125 58.69 8.63 -12.05
C SER A 125 59.81 8.56 -11.00
N THR A 126 59.45 8.52 -9.72
CA THR A 126 60.45 8.44 -8.63
C THR A 126 61.09 7.06 -8.56
N TRP A 127 60.38 5.99 -8.92
CA TRP A 127 60.98 4.65 -9.02
C TRP A 127 62.00 4.56 -10.15
N LEU A 128 61.73 5.17 -11.31
CA LEU A 128 62.69 5.26 -12.41
C LEU A 128 63.97 6.02 -11.98
N GLU A 129 63.84 7.08 -11.19
CA GLU A 129 64.99 7.78 -10.58
C GLU A 129 65.81 6.83 -9.68
N VAL A 130 65.14 6.03 -8.83
CA VAL A 130 65.80 5.00 -7.99
C VAL A 130 66.53 3.97 -8.83
N GLN A 131 65.90 3.42 -9.88
CA GLN A 131 66.51 2.43 -10.77
C GLN A 131 67.73 3.00 -11.50
N SER A 132 67.65 4.25 -11.96
CA SER A 132 68.76 4.95 -12.63
C SER A 132 69.96 5.13 -11.70
N ASN A 133 69.72 5.62 -10.47
CA ASN A 133 70.77 5.82 -9.48
C ASN A 133 71.35 4.49 -8.98
N LEU A 134 70.52 3.44 -8.84
CA LEU A 134 70.97 2.10 -8.52
C LEU A 134 71.89 1.53 -9.61
N LYS A 135 71.56 1.73 -10.89
CA LYS A 135 72.42 1.33 -12.00
C LYS A 135 73.78 2.03 -11.95
N ARG A 136 73.79 3.34 -11.62
CA ARG A 136 75.02 4.12 -11.43
C ARG A 136 75.85 3.57 -10.26
N LEU A 137 75.21 3.23 -9.13
CA LEU A 137 75.89 2.62 -7.98
C LEU A 137 76.55 1.29 -8.33
N ARG A 138 75.84 0.39 -8.99
CA ARG A 138 76.39 -0.93 -9.39
C ARG A 138 77.55 -0.81 -10.38
N ALA A 139 77.49 0.17 -11.29
CA ALA A 139 78.57 0.40 -12.25
C ALA A 139 79.91 0.77 -11.59
N VAL A 140 79.89 1.39 -10.42
CA VAL A 140 81.10 1.73 -9.65
C VAL A 140 81.41 0.71 -8.54
N ALA A 141 80.44 -0.13 -8.16
CA ALA A 141 80.60 -1.16 -7.12
C ALA A 141 81.62 -2.27 -7.46
N HIS A 142 81.89 -2.50 -8.75
CA HIS A 142 82.87 -3.50 -9.21
C HIS A 142 84.27 -2.94 -9.46
N LYS A 143 84.49 -1.64 -9.23
CA LYS A 143 85.74 -0.96 -9.54
C LYS A 143 86.73 -1.01 -8.37
N ASP A 144 87.98 -0.65 -8.61
CA ASP A 144 89.06 -0.70 -7.61
C ASP A 144 88.73 0.12 -6.34
N LYS A 145 89.31 -0.28 -5.20
CA LYS A 145 89.07 0.37 -3.89
C LYS A 145 89.27 1.90 -3.87
N ALA A 146 90.01 2.47 -4.82
CA ALA A 146 90.18 3.91 -4.97
C ALA A 146 88.90 4.66 -5.41
N GLU A 147 87.92 3.95 -5.99
CA GLU A 147 86.65 4.51 -6.49
C GLU A 147 85.48 4.37 -5.48
N ILE A 148 85.74 3.82 -4.28
CA ILE A 148 84.75 3.71 -3.19
C ILE A 148 84.22 5.09 -2.77
N LYS A 149 85.02 6.16 -2.90
CA LYS A 149 84.59 7.53 -2.63
C LYS A 149 83.50 7.99 -3.61
N GLU A 150 83.64 7.65 -4.89
CA GLU A 150 82.63 7.95 -5.91
C GLU A 150 81.33 7.18 -5.64
N PHE A 151 81.43 5.90 -5.24
CA PHE A 151 80.26 5.12 -4.80
C PHE A 151 79.55 5.82 -3.63
N ASP A 152 80.30 6.26 -2.61
CA ASP A 152 79.74 6.88 -1.40
C ASP A 152 79.02 8.21 -1.70
N GLU A 153 79.60 9.02 -2.59
CA GLU A 153 79.01 10.27 -3.05
C GLU A 153 77.71 10.03 -3.83
N ILE A 154 77.69 9.10 -4.79
CA ILE A 154 76.47 8.73 -5.54
C ILE A 154 75.41 8.17 -4.57
N PHE A 155 75.82 7.35 -3.62
CA PHE A 155 74.90 6.73 -2.66
C PHE A 155 74.23 7.79 -1.79
N THR A 156 75.04 8.67 -1.21
CA THR A 156 74.60 9.64 -0.21
C THR A 156 73.79 10.76 -0.83
N ASN A 157 74.21 11.27 -1.99
CA ASN A 157 73.60 12.44 -2.61
C ASN A 157 72.43 12.08 -3.54
N ASP A 158 72.58 11.01 -4.33
CA ASP A 158 71.63 10.72 -5.41
C ASP A 158 70.66 9.59 -5.01
N TYR A 159 71.20 8.39 -4.75
CA TYR A 159 70.38 7.20 -4.49
C TYR A 159 69.51 7.37 -3.25
N ARG A 160 70.09 7.77 -2.10
CA ARG A 160 69.36 7.94 -0.84
C ARG A 160 68.22 8.96 -0.98
N SER A 161 68.47 10.05 -1.70
CA SER A 161 67.47 11.09 -1.97
C SER A 161 66.32 10.54 -2.81
N SER A 162 66.62 9.92 -3.97
CA SER A 162 65.60 9.31 -4.84
C SER A 162 64.80 8.20 -4.14
N ALA A 163 65.44 7.36 -3.32
CA ALA A 163 64.76 6.31 -2.56
C ALA A 163 63.84 6.87 -1.47
N THR A 164 64.23 7.97 -0.82
CA THR A 164 63.38 8.66 0.17
C THR A 164 62.16 9.27 -0.51
N LYS A 165 62.37 10.00 -1.60
CA LYS A 165 61.29 10.59 -2.40
C LYS A 165 60.31 9.53 -2.91
N ASN A 166 60.80 8.37 -3.38
CA ASN A 166 59.93 7.28 -3.80
C ASN A 166 59.06 6.72 -2.65
N LEU A 167 59.67 6.47 -1.49
CA LEU A 167 58.94 6.02 -0.30
C LEU A 167 57.87 7.04 0.16
N GLU A 168 58.18 8.33 0.11
CA GLU A 168 57.22 9.41 0.40
C GLU A 168 56.05 9.41 -0.59
N THR A 169 56.31 9.22 -1.89
CA THR A 169 55.23 9.15 -2.89
C THR A 169 54.37 7.90 -2.76
N LEU A 170 54.95 6.75 -2.38
CA LEU A 170 54.20 5.54 -2.06
C LEU A 170 53.33 5.72 -0.81
N GLU A 171 53.84 6.43 0.20
CA GLU A 171 53.08 6.76 1.40
C GLU A 171 51.93 7.73 1.11
N SER A 172 52.16 8.76 0.30
CA SER A 172 51.12 9.66 -0.21
C SER A 172 49.99 8.88 -0.89
N LEU A 173 50.35 7.99 -1.83
CA LEU A 173 49.38 7.16 -2.54
C LEU A 173 48.62 6.20 -1.60
N ALA A 174 49.30 5.58 -0.64
CA ALA A 174 48.66 4.71 0.35
C ALA A 174 47.64 5.48 1.22
N LEU A 175 48.00 6.69 1.65
CA LEU A 175 47.12 7.57 2.41
C LEU A 175 45.92 8.02 1.58
N LEU A 176 46.11 8.30 0.29
CA LEU A 176 45.02 8.63 -0.62
C LEU A 176 44.00 7.49 -0.74
N HIS A 177 44.46 6.25 -0.97
CA HIS A 177 43.58 5.09 -1.00
C HIS A 177 42.85 4.87 0.33
N LYS A 178 43.56 5.03 1.46
CA LYS A 178 42.94 4.94 2.79
C LYS A 178 41.86 6.00 3.00
N ALA A 179 42.12 7.25 2.59
CA ALA A 179 41.16 8.34 2.68
C ALA A 179 39.93 8.09 1.79
N ASN A 180 40.13 7.56 0.58
CA ASN A 180 39.04 7.20 -0.32
C ASN A 180 38.18 6.05 0.23
N ALA A 181 38.79 5.01 0.79
CA ALA A 181 38.08 3.92 1.44
C ALA A 181 37.28 4.40 2.66
N GLN A 182 37.87 5.27 3.49
CA GLN A 182 37.19 5.88 4.64
C GLN A 182 36.01 6.74 4.21
N LYS A 183 36.20 7.56 3.16
CA LYS A 183 35.12 8.38 2.59
C LYS A 183 33.98 7.51 2.06
N ALA A 184 34.29 6.46 1.30
CA ALA A 184 33.29 5.51 0.81
C ALA A 184 32.51 4.85 1.95
N ALA A 185 33.20 4.47 3.04
CA ALA A 185 32.57 3.91 4.23
C ALA A 185 31.65 4.92 4.95
N THR A 186 32.11 6.17 5.12
CA THR A 186 31.30 7.24 5.72
C THR A 186 30.08 7.56 4.86
N ASP A 187 30.26 7.75 3.55
CA ASP A 187 29.17 8.03 2.60
C ASP A 187 28.11 6.91 2.59
N ALA A 188 28.55 5.65 2.69
CA ALA A 188 27.68 4.48 2.81
C ALA A 188 26.92 4.48 4.15
N SER A 189 27.60 4.79 5.26
CA SER A 189 26.99 4.88 6.58
C SER A 189 25.95 6.01 6.67
N GLU A 190 26.26 7.20 6.14
CA GLU A 190 25.32 8.31 6.07
C GLU A 190 24.11 7.99 5.21
N SER A 191 24.33 7.37 4.05
CA SER A 191 23.24 6.94 3.17
C SER A 191 22.36 5.88 3.85
N ALA A 192 22.95 4.96 4.63
CA ALA A 192 22.21 3.99 5.42
C ALA A 192 21.38 4.64 6.53
N ALA A 193 21.96 5.60 7.27
CA ALA A 193 21.26 6.34 8.32
C ALA A 193 20.08 7.14 7.75
N PHE A 194 20.28 7.83 6.64
CA PHE A 194 19.23 8.54 5.92
C PHE A 194 18.12 7.60 5.46
N GLY A 195 18.49 6.43 4.91
CA GLY A 195 17.55 5.39 4.53
C GLY A 195 16.71 4.87 5.70
N ASN A 196 17.33 4.66 6.86
CA ASN A 196 16.64 4.21 8.07
C ASN A 196 15.65 5.27 8.58
N TRP A 197 16.06 6.55 8.59
CA TRP A 197 15.18 7.65 8.98
C TRP A 197 13.98 7.80 8.03
N LEU A 198 14.21 7.71 6.71
CA LEU A 198 13.14 7.71 5.71
C LEU A 198 12.19 6.53 5.91
N ALA A 199 12.71 5.31 6.11
CA ALA A 199 11.90 4.13 6.34
C ALA A 199 10.99 4.30 7.58
N LEU A 200 11.55 4.79 8.69
CA LEU A 200 10.78 5.10 9.89
C LEU A 200 9.73 6.20 9.63
N GLY A 201 10.10 7.28 8.95
CA GLY A 201 9.19 8.36 8.62
C GLY A 201 7.99 7.91 7.81
N VAL A 202 8.19 7.03 6.81
CA VAL A 202 7.10 6.49 6.00
C VAL A 202 6.24 5.50 6.79
N VAL A 203 6.81 4.67 7.65
CA VAL A 203 6.03 3.77 8.54
C VAL A 203 5.15 4.58 9.50
N VAL A 204 5.70 5.59 10.15
CA VAL A 204 4.96 6.44 11.11
C VAL A 204 3.84 7.19 10.40
N THR A 205 4.12 7.84 9.27
CA THR A 205 3.09 8.55 8.50
C THR A 205 2.02 7.61 7.95
N GLY A 206 2.40 6.42 7.48
CA GLY A 206 1.48 5.37 7.06
C GLY A 206 0.56 4.91 8.18
N PHE A 207 1.09 4.70 9.39
CA PHE A 207 0.32 4.33 10.57
C PHE A 207 -0.73 5.38 10.94
N PHE A 208 -0.33 6.66 11.04
CA PHE A 208 -1.27 7.74 11.36
C PHE A 208 -2.31 7.97 10.25
N SER A 209 -1.91 7.83 8.98
CA SER A 209 -2.84 7.91 7.84
C SER A 209 -3.88 6.78 7.88
N ALA A 210 -3.46 5.55 8.20
CA ALA A 210 -4.35 4.40 8.36
C ALA A 210 -5.34 4.61 9.53
N LEU A 211 -4.88 5.13 10.67
CA LEU A 211 -5.76 5.46 11.80
C LEU A 211 -6.77 6.55 11.43
N ALA A 212 -6.34 7.63 10.80
CA ALA A 212 -7.20 8.73 10.41
C ALA A 212 -8.28 8.29 9.41
N THR A 213 -7.88 7.54 8.38
CA THR A 213 -8.82 7.00 7.38
C THR A 213 -9.78 5.97 7.98
N GLY A 214 -9.29 5.08 8.86
CA GLY A 214 -10.12 4.13 9.59
C GLY A 214 -11.19 4.81 10.46
N PHE A 215 -10.79 5.85 11.21
CA PHE A 215 -11.72 6.63 12.03
C PHE A 215 -12.79 7.34 11.19
N LEU A 216 -12.38 8.03 10.12
CA LEU A 216 -13.32 8.73 9.23
C LEU A 216 -14.29 7.76 8.56
N PHE A 217 -13.81 6.58 8.15
CA PHE A 217 -14.66 5.55 7.58
C PHE A 217 -15.68 5.04 8.59
N SER A 218 -15.24 4.65 9.79
CA SER A 218 -16.10 4.16 10.86
C SER A 218 -17.19 5.17 11.23
N ALA A 219 -16.83 6.45 11.39
CA ALA A 219 -17.77 7.50 11.71
C ALA A 219 -18.80 7.72 10.57
N SER A 220 -18.34 7.70 9.32
CA SER A 220 -19.23 7.85 8.16
C SER A 220 -20.19 6.67 8.01
N LEU A 221 -19.71 5.44 8.19
CA LEU A 221 -20.51 4.23 8.07
C LEU A 221 -21.58 4.18 9.17
N THR A 222 -21.19 4.48 10.41
CA THR A 222 -22.09 4.52 11.56
C THR A 222 -23.22 5.53 11.34
N LYS A 223 -22.90 6.72 10.82
CA LYS A 223 -23.91 7.74 10.50
C LYS A 223 -24.88 7.29 9.41
N THR A 224 -24.38 6.66 8.35
CA THR A 224 -25.24 6.15 7.26
C THR A 224 -26.16 5.02 7.75
N LEU A 225 -25.64 4.06 8.51
CA LEU A 225 -26.43 2.95 9.05
C LEU A 225 -27.48 3.44 10.07
N SER A 226 -27.10 4.37 10.95
CA SER A 226 -28.03 4.98 11.90
C SER A 226 -29.18 5.69 11.20
N GLY A 227 -28.90 6.51 10.18
CA GLY A 227 -29.94 7.19 9.41
C GLY A 227 -30.82 6.23 8.60
N LEU A 228 -30.28 5.11 8.11
CA LEU A 228 -31.08 4.07 7.46
C LEU A 228 -32.01 3.37 8.45
N SER A 229 -31.49 3.01 9.62
CA SER A 229 -32.26 2.38 10.70
C SER A 229 -33.42 3.29 11.16
N GLU A 230 -33.16 4.58 11.32
CA GLU A 230 -34.18 5.57 11.68
C GLU A 230 -35.27 5.71 10.61
N ARG A 231 -34.89 5.73 9.32
CA ARG A 231 -35.86 5.75 8.21
C ARG A 231 -36.71 4.49 8.16
N LEU A 232 -36.11 3.32 8.42
CA LEU A 232 -36.84 2.05 8.48
C LEU A 232 -37.81 2.04 9.66
N LYS A 233 -37.40 2.52 10.83
CA LYS A 233 -38.27 2.66 12.00
C LYS A 233 -39.45 3.57 11.71
N ASN A 234 -39.21 4.77 11.18
CA ASN A 234 -40.27 5.72 10.84
C ASN A 234 -41.25 5.15 9.79
N GLY A 235 -40.73 4.38 8.82
CA GLY A 235 -41.56 3.67 7.84
C GLY A 235 -42.42 2.59 8.50
N ALA A 236 -41.85 1.80 9.41
CA ALA A 236 -42.57 0.77 10.16
C ALA A 236 -43.67 1.38 11.06
N ASP A 237 -43.36 2.47 11.77
CA ASP A 237 -44.33 3.19 12.61
C ASP A 237 -45.48 3.77 11.77
N SER A 238 -45.17 4.29 10.57
CA SER A 238 -46.19 4.77 9.63
C SER A 238 -47.10 3.65 9.15
N VAL A 239 -46.54 2.50 8.76
CA VAL A 239 -47.33 1.33 8.32
C VAL A 239 -48.18 0.78 9.46
N ALA A 240 -47.65 0.73 10.68
CA ALA A 240 -48.40 0.29 11.87
C ALA A 240 -49.58 1.23 12.15
N GLY A 241 -49.35 2.55 12.10
CA GLY A 241 -50.41 3.55 12.29
C GLY A 241 -51.52 3.46 11.23
N GLU A 242 -51.16 3.33 9.95
CA GLU A 242 -52.15 3.16 8.87
C GLU A 242 -52.90 1.84 8.96
N SER A 243 -52.22 0.75 9.36
CA SER A 243 -52.88 -0.55 9.60
C SER A 243 -53.92 -0.46 10.72
N GLN A 244 -53.63 0.32 11.78
CA GLN A 244 -54.57 0.54 12.87
C GLN A 244 -55.80 1.34 12.44
N LYS A 245 -55.63 2.33 11.54
CA LYS A 245 -56.74 3.05 10.91
C LYS A 245 -57.60 2.12 10.05
N ILE A 246 -56.98 1.28 9.23
CA ILE A 246 -57.70 0.29 8.39
C ILE A 246 -58.51 -0.67 9.26
N ALA A 247 -57.95 -1.15 10.36
CA ALA A 247 -58.66 -2.02 11.29
C ALA A 247 -59.88 -1.32 11.91
N ALA A 248 -59.75 -0.06 12.33
CA ALA A 248 -60.86 0.74 12.84
C ALA A 248 -61.94 0.97 11.77
N SER A 249 -61.55 1.36 10.54
CA SER A 249 -62.49 1.53 9.42
C SER A 249 -63.18 0.23 9.05
N SER A 250 -62.48 -0.91 9.08
CA SER A 250 -63.07 -2.23 8.81
C SER A 250 -64.08 -2.63 9.89
N SER A 251 -63.79 -2.35 11.16
CA SER A 251 -64.72 -2.58 12.27
C SER A 251 -65.99 -1.74 12.10
N GLN A 252 -65.85 -0.45 11.78
CA GLN A 252 -66.99 0.45 11.54
C GLN A 252 -67.80 0.03 10.32
N LEU A 253 -67.15 -0.34 9.22
CA LEU A 253 -67.84 -0.86 8.04
C LEU A 253 -68.61 -2.14 8.34
N SER A 254 -68.02 -3.07 9.12
CA SER A 254 -68.69 -4.29 9.55
C SER A 254 -69.91 -3.99 10.42
N ALA A 255 -69.83 -3.00 11.32
CA ALA A 255 -70.97 -2.57 12.14
C ALA A 255 -72.09 -1.99 11.27
N SER A 256 -71.78 -1.05 10.37
CA SER A 256 -72.78 -0.47 9.46
C SER A 256 -73.39 -1.52 8.51
N THR A 257 -72.60 -2.49 8.05
CA THR A 257 -73.11 -3.60 7.23
C THR A 257 -74.08 -4.47 8.03
N THR A 258 -73.80 -4.71 9.32
CA THR A 258 -74.69 -5.47 10.22
C THR A 258 -76.00 -4.72 10.47
N GLU A 259 -75.95 -3.40 10.71
CA GLU A 259 -77.14 -2.55 10.83
C GLU A 259 -77.99 -2.54 9.55
N GLN A 260 -77.35 -2.42 8.38
CA GLN A 260 -78.05 -2.48 7.10
C GLN A 260 -78.71 -3.84 6.87
N ALA A 261 -78.03 -4.93 7.23
CA ALA A 261 -78.62 -6.27 7.14
C ALA A 261 -79.85 -6.40 8.05
N ALA A 262 -79.80 -5.84 9.27
CA ALA A 262 -80.95 -5.81 10.17
C ALA A 262 -82.13 -4.97 9.61
N ALA A 263 -81.85 -3.79 9.05
CA ALA A 263 -82.87 -2.95 8.41
C ALA A 263 -83.51 -3.64 7.18
N LEU A 264 -82.72 -4.38 6.41
CA LEU A 264 -83.23 -5.22 5.32
C LEU A 264 -84.13 -6.34 5.85
N GLN A 265 -83.74 -7.00 6.94
CA GLN A 265 -84.56 -8.04 7.60
C GLN A 265 -85.92 -7.47 8.06
N GLU A 266 -85.92 -6.28 8.66
CA GLU A 266 -87.15 -5.59 9.10
C GLU A 266 -88.03 -5.18 7.91
N THR A 267 -87.41 -4.73 6.80
CA THR A 267 -88.13 -4.41 5.56
C THR A 267 -88.79 -5.66 4.98
N VAL A 268 -88.09 -6.80 4.94
CA VAL A 268 -88.63 -8.08 4.47
C VAL A 268 -89.79 -8.53 5.36
N SER A 269 -89.64 -8.45 6.69
CA SER A 269 -90.74 -8.76 7.62
C SER A 269 -91.96 -7.86 7.41
N SER A 270 -91.73 -6.57 7.15
CA SER A 270 -92.81 -5.62 6.84
C SER A 270 -93.52 -5.97 5.53
N VAL A 271 -92.77 -6.43 4.52
CA VAL A 271 -93.33 -6.91 3.24
C VAL A 271 -94.16 -8.18 3.43
N ASP A 272 -93.71 -9.11 4.28
CA ASP A 272 -94.47 -10.32 4.63
C ASP A 272 -95.79 -9.97 5.34
N GLU A 273 -95.76 -9.03 6.29
CA GLU A 273 -96.95 -8.55 6.99
C GLU A 273 -97.93 -7.84 6.04
N VAL A 274 -97.43 -6.96 5.16
CA VAL A 274 -98.25 -6.31 4.12
C VAL A 274 -98.87 -7.35 3.19
N SER A 275 -98.11 -8.36 2.77
CA SER A 275 -98.62 -9.46 1.93
C SER A 275 -99.72 -10.26 2.63
N ALA A 276 -99.57 -10.54 3.94
CA ALA A 276 -100.60 -11.17 4.75
C ALA A 276 -101.86 -10.30 4.88
N MET A 277 -101.71 -8.98 5.06
CA MET A 277 -102.84 -8.05 5.06
C MET A 277 -103.56 -7.99 3.71
N ILE A 278 -102.83 -8.02 2.59
CA ILE A 278 -103.41 -8.08 1.24
C ILE A 278 -104.26 -9.36 1.09
N ASN A 279 -103.72 -10.51 1.51
CA ASN A 279 -104.47 -11.78 1.49
C ASN A 279 -105.73 -11.69 2.35
N LYS A 280 -105.63 -11.15 3.57
CA LYS A 280 -106.79 -10.95 4.46
C LYS A 280 -107.84 -10.01 3.86
N ASN A 281 -107.41 -8.93 3.19
CA ASN A 281 -108.32 -8.02 2.49
C ASN A 281 -109.01 -8.69 1.29
N ALA A 282 -108.29 -9.54 0.55
CA ALA A 282 -108.87 -10.33 -0.53
C ALA A 282 -109.93 -11.31 0.01
N ASP A 283 -109.64 -11.99 1.13
CA ASP A 283 -110.61 -12.88 1.80
C ASP A 283 -111.85 -12.12 2.29
N ASN A 284 -111.65 -10.96 2.94
CA ASN A 284 -112.75 -10.09 3.37
C ASN A 284 -113.59 -9.60 2.18
N ALA A 285 -112.96 -9.23 1.06
CA ALA A 285 -113.66 -8.81 -0.15
C ALA A 285 -114.48 -9.96 -0.74
N LYS A 286 -113.93 -11.18 -0.77
CA LYS A 286 -114.64 -12.39 -1.20
C LYS A 286 -115.82 -12.71 -0.29
N GLN A 287 -115.63 -12.67 1.03
CA GLN A 287 -116.71 -12.85 2.00
C GLN A 287 -117.80 -11.77 1.85
N SER A 288 -117.42 -10.51 1.62
CA SER A 288 -118.37 -9.42 1.36
C SER A 288 -119.15 -9.65 0.07
N GLN A 289 -118.49 -10.14 -0.98
CA GLN A 289 -119.13 -10.55 -2.22
C GLN A 289 -120.14 -11.69 -2.00
N ASP A 290 -119.79 -12.69 -1.20
CA ASP A 290 -120.70 -13.80 -0.85
C ASP A 290 -121.93 -13.29 -0.08
N VAL A 291 -121.75 -12.41 0.92
CA VAL A 291 -122.85 -11.80 1.68
C VAL A 291 -123.73 -10.92 0.79
N ALA A 292 -123.14 -10.14 -0.11
CA ALA A 292 -123.88 -9.35 -1.10
C ALA A 292 -124.69 -10.26 -2.03
N GLY A 293 -124.13 -11.39 -2.47
CA GLY A 293 -124.84 -12.41 -3.25
C GLY A 293 -126.01 -13.05 -2.50
N GLN A 294 -125.83 -13.38 -1.22
CA GLN A 294 -126.93 -13.87 -0.36
C GLN A 294 -128.02 -12.82 -0.17
N SER A 295 -127.63 -11.56 0.07
CA SER A 295 -128.57 -10.43 0.22
C SER A 295 -129.37 -10.20 -1.05
N GLN A 296 -128.72 -10.27 -2.23
CA GLN A 296 -129.36 -10.21 -3.54
C GLN A 296 -130.38 -11.35 -3.72
N ASN A 297 -130.05 -12.57 -3.30
CA ASN A 297 -130.94 -13.74 -3.35
C ASN A 297 -132.15 -13.56 -2.42
N SER A 298 -131.93 -13.15 -1.17
CA SER A 298 -133.00 -12.84 -0.22
C SER A 298 -133.92 -11.72 -0.73
N ALA A 299 -133.36 -10.66 -1.32
CA ALA A 299 -134.13 -9.61 -1.97
C ALA A 299 -134.94 -10.13 -3.18
N SER A 300 -134.41 -11.09 -3.93
CA SER A 300 -135.14 -11.77 -5.03
C SER A 300 -136.32 -12.58 -4.50
N LYS A 301 -136.10 -13.43 -3.47
CA LYS A 301 -137.17 -14.20 -2.81
C LYS A 301 -138.23 -13.31 -2.19
N GLY A 302 -137.83 -12.19 -1.57
CA GLY A 302 -138.76 -11.18 -1.06
C GLY A 302 -139.60 -10.58 -2.18
N ARG A 303 -138.99 -10.32 -3.35
CA ARG A 303 -139.70 -9.83 -4.54
C ARG A 303 -140.72 -10.87 -5.05
N GLU A 304 -140.35 -12.15 -5.08
CA GLU A 304 -141.27 -13.24 -5.42
C GLU A 304 -142.43 -13.36 -4.42
N ALA A 305 -142.15 -13.28 -3.11
CA ALA A 305 -143.18 -13.33 -2.08
C ALA A 305 -144.16 -12.15 -2.19
N VAL A 306 -143.66 -10.93 -2.44
CA VAL A 306 -144.51 -9.75 -2.68
C VAL A 306 -145.31 -9.91 -3.96
N ALA A 307 -144.71 -10.43 -5.04
CA ALA A 307 -145.42 -10.70 -6.29
C ALA A 307 -146.52 -11.76 -6.10
N GLY A 308 -146.26 -12.83 -5.34
CA GLY A 308 -147.24 -13.82 -4.95
C GLY A 308 -148.37 -13.24 -4.10
N LEU A 309 -148.05 -12.34 -3.16
CA LEU A 309 -149.04 -11.64 -2.34
C LEU A 309 -149.95 -10.72 -3.17
N ILE A 310 -149.38 -10.02 -4.17
CA ILE A 310 -150.15 -9.25 -5.16
C ILE A 310 -151.07 -10.18 -5.96
N GLY A 311 -150.58 -11.36 -6.38
CA GLY A 311 -151.39 -12.37 -7.06
C GLY A 311 -152.56 -12.86 -6.20
N SER A 312 -152.34 -13.19 -4.93
CA SER A 312 -153.43 -13.58 -4.02
C SER A 312 -154.39 -12.45 -3.69
N ILE A 313 -153.92 -11.20 -3.61
CA ILE A 313 -154.79 -10.01 -3.48
C ILE A 313 -155.65 -9.84 -4.74
N ASP A 314 -155.12 -10.10 -5.93
CA ASP A 314 -155.88 -10.08 -7.18
C ASP A 314 -156.92 -11.20 -7.26
N GLU A 315 -156.58 -12.43 -6.83
CA GLU A 315 -157.53 -13.55 -6.69
C GLU A 315 -158.65 -13.25 -5.67
N ILE A 316 -158.32 -12.62 -4.53
CA ILE A 316 -159.31 -12.14 -3.55
C ILE A 316 -160.19 -11.05 -4.17
N SER A 317 -159.61 -10.14 -4.95
CA SER A 317 -160.33 -9.07 -5.65
C SER A 317 -161.24 -9.58 -6.77
N GLN A 318 -160.98 -10.77 -7.33
CA GLN A 318 -161.85 -11.41 -8.33
C GLN A 318 -162.91 -12.34 -7.71
N SER A 319 -162.78 -12.70 -6.42
CA SER A 319 -163.71 -13.61 -5.70
C SER A 319 -164.78 -12.90 -4.84
N ASN A 320 -164.89 -11.57 -4.92
CA ASN A 320 -165.95 -10.76 -4.30
C ASN A 320 -166.50 -9.76 -5.32
#